data_AF-A0A8B8AEJ2-F1
#
_entry.id   AF-A0A8B8AEJ2-F1
#
_cell.length_a   1.000
_cell.length_b   1.000
_cell.length_c   1.000
_cell.angle_alpha   90.00
_cell.angle_beta   90.00
_cell.angle_gamma   90.00
#
_symmetry.space_group_name_H-M   'P 1'
#
loop_
_entity.id
_entity.type
_entity.pdbx_description
1 polymer ?
#
loop_
_entity_poly.entity_id
_entity_poly.type
_entity_poly.pdbx_seq_one_letter_code
_entity_poly.pdbx_strand_id
1 'polypeptide(L)'
;MADKFEENFLRTFLLVMKFGTMVLQQQIVFELYQKWQTVLDFLKEKKHDILHLTLGKHNCCVSNCQTKRSSGLPKRLLSVMYQNVNRSCATRFAYHCSCYFTPKTDVSTWDITLTSRLLLEYFVKDPSLKQDIENLRAHRNCLCHPEKPGMDEKEFGKIWGEVSCTIKDIARKCEQWFSYYIEKEVDFLECNPISSTELDRTKDVWMKINKADGDELTELPNLISELISSLHKENTEMKNITWYAEYSLQSHCKKKDYTEPERAMKHSLKQLEEYKTICVVGNAGSGKTRFCLELMSQFQKKHPDLIALILTDSNEWRKLEFNQKTIIFIDDVIGRSNLDNDAFNSWRRVFDLMSCRLGSVYIIFALRNCIWQLKKHDLIEYSLFSLNDPVDLSGSEFAMTSEEKLKMLKTFCIKYGVKIDYPLPLEKVSRSTDSDVKRINFETLNTIANMELRKGFPYQCVMFFSRANYIREESNFFYKQCFYHEKEQVDDILRREKYLHYAVLIFFFLKGQCFTRDEILQSQPEISIIAENGHGRTPVQCRESYEKIKKLWVKRTCVKWSDDNFIHWY
;
A
#
# COMPACT_ATOMS: atom_id res chain seq x y z
N MET A 1 -15.77 -41.28 -8.93
CA MET A 1 -16.49 -40.07 -8.43
C MET A 1 -16.48 -40.16 -6.92
N ALA A 2 -16.01 -39.12 -6.23
CA ALA A 2 -16.09 -39.08 -4.77
C ALA A 2 -17.56 -39.09 -4.33
N ASP A 3 -17.87 -39.76 -3.23
CA ASP A 3 -19.17 -39.66 -2.58
C ASP A 3 -19.40 -38.22 -2.10
N LYS A 4 -20.65 -37.75 -2.07
CA LYS A 4 -21.00 -36.37 -1.71
C LYS A 4 -20.49 -35.98 -0.31
N PHE A 5 -20.47 -36.94 0.60
CA PHE A 5 -19.88 -36.80 1.94
C PHE A 5 -18.37 -36.53 1.91
N GLU A 6 -17.65 -37.21 1.02
CA GLU A 6 -16.21 -37.03 0.83
C GLU A 6 -15.92 -35.68 0.14
N GLU A 7 -16.75 -35.29 -0.84
CA GLU A 7 -16.64 -33.98 -1.48
C GLU A 7 -16.79 -32.82 -0.47
N ASN A 8 -17.82 -32.87 0.39
CA ASN A 8 -18.04 -31.86 1.44
C ASN A 8 -16.85 -31.77 2.40
N PHE A 9 -16.30 -32.91 2.80
CA PHE A 9 -15.11 -32.95 3.64
C PHE A 9 -13.89 -32.30 2.95
N LEU A 10 -13.62 -32.67 1.70
CA LEU A 10 -12.47 -32.15 0.94
C LEU A 10 -12.62 -30.64 0.64
N ARG A 11 -13.84 -30.16 0.41
CA ARG A 11 -14.16 -28.72 0.30
C ARG A 11 -13.75 -27.97 1.56
N THR A 12 -14.18 -28.45 2.72
CA THR A 12 -13.86 -27.82 4.02
C THR A 12 -12.36 -27.90 4.32
N PHE A 13 -11.73 -29.02 3.99
CA PHE A 13 -10.28 -29.16 4.09
C PHE A 13 -9.55 -28.13 3.21
N LEU A 14 -9.98 -27.97 1.96
CA LEU A 14 -9.43 -26.97 1.04
C LEU A 14 -9.64 -25.54 1.56
N LEU A 15 -10.82 -25.23 2.11
CA LEU A 15 -11.12 -23.93 2.72
C LEU A 15 -10.10 -23.57 3.81
N VAL A 16 -9.82 -24.50 4.73
CA VAL A 16 -8.85 -24.28 5.82
C VAL A 16 -7.41 -24.25 5.30
N MET A 17 -7.02 -25.24 4.49
CA MET A 17 -5.61 -25.41 4.12
C MET A 17 -5.15 -24.41 3.07
N LYS A 18 -6.03 -23.95 2.17
CA LYS A 18 -5.72 -22.91 1.18
C LYS A 18 -6.03 -21.54 1.75
N PHE A 19 -7.31 -21.19 1.88
CA PHE A 19 -7.72 -19.83 2.23
C PHE A 19 -7.37 -19.48 3.68
N GLY A 20 -7.49 -20.43 4.61
CA GLY A 20 -7.00 -20.26 5.98
C GLY A 20 -5.49 -19.98 6.05
N THR A 21 -4.67 -20.69 5.27
CA THR A 21 -3.23 -20.36 5.18
C THR A 21 -3.01 -18.98 4.59
N MET A 22 -3.67 -18.66 3.47
CA MET A 22 -3.51 -17.39 2.77
C MET A 22 -3.82 -16.17 3.64
N VAL A 23 -4.94 -16.19 4.39
CA VAL A 23 -5.31 -15.04 5.24
C VAL A 23 -4.31 -14.82 6.37
N LEU A 24 -3.73 -15.89 6.91
CA LEU A 24 -2.68 -15.77 7.93
C LEU A 24 -1.37 -15.27 7.34
N GLN A 25 -0.99 -15.74 6.14
CA GLN A 25 0.22 -15.27 5.45
C GLN A 25 0.10 -13.78 5.15
N GLN A 26 -1.05 -13.35 4.62
CA GLN A 26 -1.32 -11.94 4.35
C GLN A 26 -1.34 -11.09 5.62
N GLN A 27 -1.87 -11.60 6.74
CA GLN A 27 -1.82 -10.90 8.01
C GLN A 27 -0.36 -10.64 8.46
N ILE A 28 0.55 -11.62 8.30
CA ILE A 28 1.98 -11.39 8.60
C ILE A 28 2.55 -10.28 7.72
N VAL A 29 2.30 -10.34 6.40
CA VAL A 29 2.77 -9.33 5.45
C VAL A 29 2.23 -7.95 5.81
N PHE A 30 0.95 -7.85 6.14
CA PHE A 30 0.30 -6.62 6.54
C PHE A 30 0.89 -6.04 7.83
N GLU A 31 1.08 -6.85 8.87
CA GLU A 31 1.66 -6.43 10.15
C GLU A 31 3.12 -5.97 10.01
N LEU A 32 3.90 -6.66 9.16
CA LEU A 32 5.27 -6.25 8.83
C LEU A 32 5.30 -4.93 8.06
N TYR A 33 4.38 -4.76 7.11
CA TYR A 33 4.22 -3.51 6.38
C TYR A 33 3.90 -2.34 7.30
N GLN A 34 2.99 -2.50 8.27
CA GLN A 34 2.68 -1.46 9.27
C GLN A 34 3.91 -1.06 10.11
N LYS A 35 4.87 -1.97 10.27
CA LYS A 35 6.14 -1.74 10.99
C LYS A 35 7.29 -1.30 10.08
N TRP A 36 7.05 -1.11 8.78
CA TRP A 36 8.09 -0.81 7.78
C TRP A 36 9.23 -1.84 7.78
N GLN A 37 8.90 -3.10 8.01
CA GLN A 37 9.85 -4.19 8.14
C GLN A 37 9.64 -5.21 7.02
N THR A 38 10.70 -5.74 6.42
CA THR A 38 10.58 -6.87 5.49
C THR A 38 10.53 -8.20 6.24
N VAL A 39 10.06 -9.26 5.57
CA VAL A 39 10.13 -10.64 6.10
C VAL A 39 11.58 -11.02 6.42
N LEU A 40 12.52 -10.61 5.57
CA LEU A 40 13.94 -10.86 5.76
C LEU A 40 14.45 -10.20 7.05
N ASP A 41 14.07 -8.94 7.28
CA ASP A 41 14.47 -8.20 8.48
C ASP A 41 13.86 -8.81 9.73
N PHE A 42 12.59 -9.20 9.68
CA PHE A 42 11.90 -9.89 10.77
C PHE A 42 12.60 -11.20 11.14
N LEU A 43 12.91 -12.05 10.16
CA LEU A 43 13.59 -13.32 10.42
C LEU A 43 15.01 -13.10 10.94
N LYS A 44 15.73 -12.06 10.49
CA LYS A 44 17.04 -11.70 11.05
C LYS A 44 16.91 -11.25 12.51
N GLU A 45 15.94 -10.41 12.82
CA GLU A 45 15.70 -9.87 14.16
C GLU A 45 15.26 -10.97 15.14
N LYS A 46 14.27 -11.79 14.76
CA LYS A 46 13.67 -12.83 15.62
C LYS A 46 14.34 -14.20 15.49
N LYS A 47 15.49 -14.27 14.83
CA LYS A 47 16.24 -15.51 14.55
C LYS A 47 16.34 -16.44 15.76
N HIS A 48 16.83 -15.93 16.89
CA HIS A 48 17.02 -16.74 18.10
C HIS A 48 15.70 -17.12 18.77
N ASP A 49 14.71 -16.23 18.76
CA ASP A 49 13.40 -16.53 19.34
C ASP A 49 12.69 -17.64 18.56
N ILE A 50 12.79 -17.62 17.23
CA ILE A 50 12.25 -18.67 16.34
C ILE A 50 13.01 -20.00 16.54
N LEU A 51 14.32 -19.96 16.77
CA LEU A 51 15.09 -21.15 17.14
C LEU A 51 14.64 -21.72 18.49
N HIS A 52 14.32 -20.89 19.49
CA HIS A 52 13.78 -21.39 20.76
C HIS A 52 12.41 -22.04 20.59
N LEU A 53 11.56 -21.46 19.75
CA LEU A 53 10.25 -22.05 19.44
C LEU A 53 10.36 -23.44 18.80
N THR A 54 11.48 -23.76 18.16
CA THR A 54 11.67 -25.00 17.38
C THR A 54 12.59 -26.04 18.01
N LEU A 55 13.69 -25.61 18.63
CA LEU A 55 14.76 -26.46 19.18
C LEU A 55 14.87 -26.40 20.70
N GLY A 56 14.07 -25.56 21.37
CA GLY A 56 14.20 -25.27 22.79
C GLY A 56 15.46 -24.47 23.14
N LYS A 57 15.61 -24.12 24.41
CA LYS A 57 16.67 -23.21 24.91
C LYS A 57 18.08 -23.81 24.87
N HIS A 58 18.20 -25.13 24.97
CA HIS A 58 19.49 -25.83 25.14
C HIS A 58 20.43 -25.74 23.93
N ASN A 59 19.92 -25.32 22.76
CA ASN A 59 20.67 -25.22 21.51
C ASN A 59 21.00 -23.77 21.09
N CYS A 60 20.77 -22.79 21.97
CA CYS A 60 21.04 -21.38 21.67
C CYS A 60 22.46 -20.96 22.08
N CYS A 61 23.13 -20.23 21.21
CA CYS A 61 24.49 -19.71 21.42
C CYS A 61 24.55 -18.38 22.20
N VAL A 62 23.41 -17.83 22.64
CA VAL A 62 23.34 -16.55 23.36
C VAL A 62 23.39 -16.82 24.88
N SER A 63 24.46 -16.39 25.53
CA SER A 63 24.78 -16.66 26.95
C SER A 63 23.75 -16.10 27.96
N ASN A 64 22.96 -15.09 27.58
CA ASN A 64 21.93 -14.46 28.44
C ASN A 64 20.52 -14.54 27.86
N CYS A 65 20.21 -15.60 27.12
CA CYS A 65 18.86 -15.81 26.59
C CYS A 65 17.82 -15.93 27.72
N GLN A 66 16.91 -14.95 27.84
CA GLN A 66 15.87 -14.91 28.89
C GLN A 66 14.56 -15.64 28.52
N THR A 67 14.39 -16.10 27.28
CA THR A 67 13.14 -16.71 26.81
C THR A 67 12.88 -18.09 27.43
N LYS A 68 11.77 -18.22 28.16
CA LYS A 68 11.26 -19.46 28.80
C LYS A 68 10.33 -20.28 27.89
N ARG A 69 10.66 -20.50 26.62
CA ARG A 69 9.71 -21.16 25.70
C ARG A 69 10.06 -22.63 25.47
N SER A 70 9.06 -23.50 25.67
CA SER A 70 9.06 -24.90 25.22
C SER A 70 8.93 -24.98 23.70
N SER A 71 9.33 -26.10 23.10
CA SER A 71 9.23 -26.35 21.66
C SER A 71 7.76 -26.33 21.24
N GLY A 72 7.35 -25.27 20.53
CA GLY A 72 5.99 -25.10 20.01
C GLY A 72 5.89 -25.24 18.48
N LEU A 73 7.01 -25.45 17.81
CA LEU A 73 7.11 -25.68 16.36
C LEU A 73 8.01 -26.89 16.06
N PRO A 74 7.63 -27.75 15.11
CA PRO A 74 8.52 -28.80 14.60
C PRO A 74 9.84 -28.23 14.03
N LYS A 75 10.98 -28.84 14.36
CA LYS A 75 12.33 -28.46 13.86
C LYS A 75 12.38 -28.32 12.33
N ARG A 76 11.67 -29.18 11.61
CA ARG A 76 11.59 -29.18 10.13
C ARG A 76 11.19 -27.83 9.53
N LEU A 77 10.33 -27.06 10.21
CA LEU A 77 9.83 -25.78 9.73
C LEU A 77 10.91 -24.70 9.66
N LEU A 78 12.03 -24.90 10.35
CA LEU A 78 13.19 -24.02 10.20
C LEU A 78 13.73 -24.03 8.77
N SER A 79 13.64 -25.15 8.04
CA SER A 79 14.10 -25.24 6.65
C SER A 79 13.24 -24.46 5.66
N VAL A 80 11.99 -24.15 6.04
CA VAL A 80 11.07 -23.30 5.28
C VAL A 80 11.42 -21.82 5.47
N MET A 81 11.92 -21.43 6.65
CA MET A 81 12.31 -20.04 6.94
C MET A 81 13.79 -19.74 6.69
N TYR A 82 14.67 -20.74 6.77
CA TYR A 82 16.12 -20.56 6.74
C TYR A 82 16.84 -21.60 5.88
N GLN A 83 17.95 -21.21 5.29
CA GLN A 83 18.95 -22.10 4.69
C GLN A 83 20.00 -22.49 5.75
N ASN A 84 20.75 -23.57 5.49
CA ASN A 84 21.87 -24.05 6.33
C ASN A 84 21.49 -24.45 7.77
N VAL A 85 20.25 -24.92 7.97
CA VAL A 85 19.69 -25.26 9.29
C VAL A 85 20.46 -26.35 10.04
N ASN A 86 21.20 -27.20 9.32
CA ASN A 86 21.97 -28.31 9.88
C ASN A 86 23.35 -27.90 10.43
N ARG A 87 23.78 -26.64 10.27
CA ARG A 87 25.05 -26.17 10.84
C ARG A 87 24.84 -25.74 12.30
N SER A 88 25.47 -26.45 13.24
CA SER A 88 25.51 -26.04 14.66
C SER A 88 26.42 -24.84 14.86
N CYS A 89 26.05 -23.94 15.77
CA CYS A 89 26.90 -22.82 16.19
C CYS A 89 28.20 -23.34 16.80
N ALA A 90 29.35 -23.01 16.21
CA ALA A 90 30.64 -23.53 16.63
C ALA A 90 31.26 -22.75 17.82
N THR A 91 30.76 -21.55 18.11
CA THR A 91 31.38 -20.65 19.09
C THR A 91 30.47 -20.34 20.28
N ARG A 92 30.98 -20.59 21.49
CA ARG A 92 30.40 -20.13 22.78
C ARG A 92 30.85 -18.69 23.12
N PHE A 93 30.89 -17.78 22.14
CA PHE A 93 31.27 -16.38 22.39
C PHE A 93 30.03 -15.51 22.59
N ALA A 94 29.99 -14.78 23.71
CA ALA A 94 28.83 -14.01 24.18
C ALA A 94 28.38 -12.86 23.25
N TYR A 95 29.20 -12.46 22.28
CA TYR A 95 29.01 -11.24 21.48
C TYR A 95 28.89 -11.47 19.97
N HIS A 96 29.11 -12.70 19.48
CA HIS A 96 29.04 -13.04 18.05
C HIS A 96 28.28 -14.36 17.84
N CYS A 97 27.04 -14.27 17.35
CA CYS A 97 26.27 -15.42 16.89
C CYS A 97 26.91 -16.00 15.61
N SER A 98 27.40 -17.24 15.65
CA SER A 98 27.91 -17.96 14.47
C SER A 98 26.90 -18.95 13.87
N CYS A 99 25.60 -18.80 14.19
CA CYS A 99 24.55 -19.53 13.49
C CYS A 99 24.48 -19.04 12.03
N TYR A 100 24.99 -19.81 11.08
CA TYR A 100 24.98 -19.48 9.64
C TYR A 100 23.61 -19.66 8.95
N PHE A 101 22.50 -19.49 9.68
CA PHE A 101 21.16 -19.52 9.10
C PHE A 101 20.93 -18.26 8.27
N THR A 102 20.71 -18.46 6.97
CA THR A 102 20.34 -17.40 6.02
C THR A 102 18.83 -17.40 5.86
N PRO A 103 18.12 -16.31 6.20
CA PRO A 103 16.67 -16.29 6.07
C PRO A 103 16.23 -16.32 4.61
N LYS A 104 15.13 -17.02 4.34
CA LYS A 104 14.41 -17.00 3.05
C LYS A 104 13.41 -15.84 3.05
N THR A 105 13.18 -15.24 1.89
CA THR A 105 12.40 -14.00 1.75
C THR A 105 10.89 -14.23 1.60
N ASP A 106 10.46 -15.46 1.32
CA ASP A 106 9.11 -15.75 0.86
C ASP A 106 8.25 -16.44 1.93
N VAL A 107 7.11 -15.81 2.25
CA VAL A 107 6.09 -16.30 3.18
C VAL A 107 5.13 -17.28 2.51
N SER A 108 5.04 -17.30 1.18
CA SER A 108 4.11 -18.15 0.42
C SER A 108 4.27 -19.65 0.72
N THR A 109 5.48 -20.05 1.12
CA THR A 109 5.84 -21.42 1.48
C THR A 109 5.49 -21.80 2.92
N TRP A 110 5.00 -20.85 3.74
CA TRP A 110 4.72 -21.09 5.15
C TRP A 110 3.34 -21.69 5.32
N ASP A 111 3.26 -22.89 5.89
CA ASP A 111 1.97 -23.53 6.14
C ASP A 111 1.16 -22.82 7.26
N ILE A 112 -0.10 -23.21 7.39
CA ILE A 112 -1.00 -22.73 8.46
C ILE A 112 -0.45 -22.96 9.88
N THR A 113 0.35 -23.99 10.12
CA THR A 113 0.91 -24.31 11.44
C THR A 113 1.98 -23.32 11.84
N LEU A 114 2.94 -23.08 10.93
CA LEU A 114 4.01 -22.11 11.09
C LEU A 114 3.43 -20.71 11.21
N THR A 115 2.60 -20.33 10.24
CA THR A 115 2.09 -18.96 10.10
C THR A 115 1.23 -18.56 11.29
N SER A 116 0.28 -19.42 11.70
CA SER A 116 -0.55 -19.16 12.89
C SER A 116 0.29 -19.03 14.15
N ARG A 117 1.33 -19.86 14.32
CA ARG A 117 2.18 -19.81 15.51
C ARG A 117 3.02 -18.55 15.56
N LEU A 118 3.59 -18.10 14.44
CA LEU A 118 4.35 -16.86 14.39
C LEU A 118 3.46 -15.64 14.68
N LEU A 119 2.25 -15.60 14.11
CA LEU A 119 1.26 -14.55 14.38
C LEU A 119 0.95 -14.40 15.87
N LEU A 120 0.60 -15.51 16.52
CA LEU A 120 0.24 -15.55 17.94
C LEU A 120 1.41 -15.15 18.86
N GLU A 121 2.65 -15.42 18.44
CA GLU A 121 3.83 -15.18 19.28
C GLU A 121 4.44 -13.78 19.12
N TYR A 122 4.31 -13.14 17.95
CA TYR A 122 5.08 -11.93 17.61
C TYR A 122 4.26 -10.76 17.06
N PHE A 123 3.08 -11.00 16.52
CA PHE A 123 2.34 -9.98 15.77
C PHE A 123 1.06 -9.57 16.48
N VAL A 124 0.24 -10.54 16.88
CA VAL A 124 -1.13 -10.29 17.32
C VAL A 124 -1.19 -9.88 18.79
N LYS A 125 -1.61 -8.64 19.03
CA LYS A 125 -1.97 -8.12 20.37
C LYS A 125 -3.48 -8.05 20.58
N ASP A 126 -4.26 -8.00 19.50
CA ASP A 126 -5.73 -7.97 19.54
C ASP A 126 -6.28 -9.32 20.04
N PRO A 127 -7.03 -9.35 21.16
CA PRO A 127 -7.65 -10.57 21.67
C PRO A 127 -8.62 -11.23 20.68
N SER A 128 -9.36 -10.45 19.89
CA SER A 128 -10.30 -10.99 18.91
C SER A 128 -9.56 -11.75 17.81
N LEU A 129 -8.56 -11.12 17.18
CA LEU A 129 -7.74 -11.78 16.15
C LEU A 129 -7.01 -13.00 16.70
N LYS A 130 -6.58 -12.95 17.96
CA LYS A 130 -5.96 -14.10 18.61
C LYS A 130 -6.93 -15.30 18.67
N GLN A 131 -8.17 -15.06 19.08
CA GLN A 131 -9.20 -16.09 19.13
C GLN A 131 -9.52 -16.66 17.74
N ASP A 132 -9.63 -15.80 16.73
CA ASP A 132 -9.90 -16.23 15.34
C ASP A 132 -8.80 -17.18 14.83
N ILE A 133 -7.54 -16.86 15.09
CA ILE A 133 -6.40 -17.71 14.72
C ILE A 133 -6.40 -19.03 15.50
N GLU A 134 -6.76 -19.02 16.79
CA GLU A 134 -6.88 -20.22 17.60
C GLU A 134 -8.02 -21.14 17.11
N ASN A 135 -9.17 -20.57 16.73
CA ASN A 135 -10.29 -21.30 16.13
C ASN A 135 -9.87 -21.97 14.82
N LEU A 136 -9.20 -21.23 13.93
CA LEU A 136 -8.74 -21.76 12.65
C LEU A 136 -7.74 -22.92 12.83
N ARG A 137 -6.87 -22.84 13.86
CA ARG A 137 -5.98 -23.95 14.23
C ARG A 137 -6.75 -25.18 14.72
N ALA A 138 -7.79 -24.98 15.51
CA ALA A 138 -8.63 -26.06 16.01
C ALA A 138 -9.33 -26.80 14.85
N HIS A 139 -9.96 -26.06 13.93
CA HIS A 139 -10.57 -26.64 12.72
C HIS A 139 -9.56 -27.41 11.86
N ARG A 140 -8.36 -26.84 11.65
CA ARG A 140 -7.28 -27.54 10.93
C ARG A 140 -6.94 -28.87 11.59
N ASN A 141 -6.77 -28.89 12.92
CA ASN A 141 -6.44 -30.11 13.65
C ASN A 141 -7.54 -31.17 13.51
N CYS A 142 -8.83 -30.77 13.59
CA CYS A 142 -9.95 -31.68 13.39
C CYS A 142 -9.96 -32.31 11.98
N LEU A 143 -9.63 -31.53 10.94
CA LEU A 143 -9.65 -31.98 9.55
C LEU A 143 -8.41 -32.81 9.14
N CYS A 144 -7.28 -32.62 9.82
CA CYS A 144 -6.03 -33.36 9.55
C CYS A 144 -5.87 -34.63 10.39
N HIS A 145 -6.80 -34.91 11.33
CA HIS A 145 -6.78 -36.13 12.15
C HIS A 145 -8.15 -36.80 12.31
N PRO A 146 -9.01 -36.90 11.26
CA PRO A 146 -10.30 -37.54 11.40
C PRO A 146 -10.17 -39.07 11.42
N GLU A 147 -11.03 -39.74 12.19
CA GLU A 147 -11.14 -41.21 12.20
C GLU A 147 -11.67 -41.76 10.86
N LYS A 148 -12.49 -40.99 10.12
CA LYS A 148 -12.97 -41.30 8.76
C LYS A 148 -13.19 -40.01 7.93
N PRO A 149 -12.88 -40.00 6.61
CA PRO A 149 -13.23 -38.90 5.71
C PRO A 149 -14.72 -38.96 5.36
N GLY A 150 -15.48 -37.97 5.81
CA GLY A 150 -16.89 -37.83 5.44
C GLY A 150 -17.53 -36.72 6.25
N MET A 151 -18.30 -35.88 5.59
CA MET A 151 -19.02 -34.77 6.23
C MET A 151 -20.42 -34.71 5.65
N ASP A 152 -21.43 -34.93 6.50
CA ASP A 152 -22.82 -34.83 6.07
C ASP A 152 -23.20 -33.36 5.77
N GLU A 153 -24.34 -33.13 5.12
CA GLU A 153 -24.72 -31.79 4.67
C GLU A 153 -24.98 -30.80 5.83
N LYS A 154 -25.45 -31.31 6.97
CA LYS A 154 -25.70 -30.50 8.18
C LYS A 154 -24.40 -30.15 8.88
N GLU A 155 -23.50 -31.11 9.01
CA GLU A 155 -22.15 -30.91 9.51
C GLU A 155 -21.36 -29.95 8.62
N PHE A 156 -21.47 -30.13 7.30
CA PHE A 156 -20.88 -29.25 6.29
C PHE A 156 -21.35 -27.82 6.46
N GLY A 157 -22.66 -27.56 6.45
CA GLY A 157 -23.18 -26.20 6.60
C GLY A 157 -22.74 -25.52 7.90
N LYS A 158 -22.64 -26.28 9.00
CA LYS A 158 -22.17 -25.76 10.29
C LYS A 158 -20.67 -25.42 10.25
N ILE A 159 -19.82 -26.39 9.92
CA ILE A 159 -18.35 -26.21 9.94
C ILE A 159 -17.93 -25.18 8.89
N TRP A 160 -18.54 -25.23 7.70
CA TRP A 160 -18.32 -24.25 6.64
C TRP A 160 -18.64 -22.84 7.12
N GLY A 161 -19.81 -22.64 7.74
CA GLY A 161 -20.21 -21.34 8.28
C GLY A 161 -19.21 -20.81 9.31
N GLU A 162 -18.78 -21.64 10.27
CA GLU A 162 -17.82 -21.26 11.31
C GLU A 162 -16.44 -20.91 10.73
N VAL A 163 -15.90 -21.76 9.86
CA VAL A 163 -14.57 -21.59 9.26
C VAL A 163 -14.56 -20.42 8.29
N SER A 164 -15.56 -20.31 7.40
CA SER A 164 -15.65 -19.23 6.43
C SER A 164 -15.79 -17.87 7.10
N CYS A 165 -16.61 -17.76 8.16
CA CYS A 165 -16.70 -16.54 8.96
C CYS A 165 -15.34 -16.18 9.56
N THR A 166 -14.66 -17.14 10.19
CA THR A 166 -13.34 -16.93 10.79
C THR A 166 -12.31 -16.45 9.75
N ILE A 167 -12.27 -17.07 8.57
CA ILE A 167 -11.37 -16.68 7.47
C ILE A 167 -11.68 -15.26 6.98
N LYS A 168 -12.96 -14.94 6.77
CA LYS A 168 -13.41 -13.60 6.34
C LYS A 168 -13.09 -12.54 7.39
N ASP A 169 -13.27 -12.84 8.68
CA ASP A 169 -12.96 -11.92 9.79
C ASP A 169 -11.48 -11.62 9.91
N ILE A 170 -10.61 -12.62 9.72
CA ILE A 170 -9.16 -12.39 9.63
C ILE A 170 -8.83 -11.53 8.40
N ALA A 171 -9.42 -11.83 7.23
CA ALA A 171 -9.15 -11.07 6.01
C ALA A 171 -9.59 -9.59 6.12
N ARG A 172 -10.67 -9.29 6.84
CA ARG A 172 -11.14 -7.91 7.12
C ARG A 172 -10.15 -7.09 7.94
N LYS A 173 -9.26 -7.74 8.70
CA LYS A 173 -8.21 -7.10 9.51
C LYS A 173 -6.93 -6.80 8.70
N CYS A 174 -6.84 -7.27 7.46
CA CYS A 174 -5.81 -6.94 6.49
C CYS A 174 -6.20 -5.71 5.65
N GLU A 175 -6.01 -5.77 4.32
CA GLU A 175 -6.40 -4.73 3.37
C GLU A 175 -7.80 -4.99 2.79
N GLN A 176 -8.57 -3.92 2.53
CA GLN A 176 -9.96 -4.05 2.07
C GLN A 176 -10.12 -4.82 0.75
N TRP A 177 -9.17 -4.69 -0.18
CA TRP A 177 -9.19 -5.42 -1.44
C TRP A 177 -8.98 -6.92 -1.21
N PHE A 178 -8.11 -7.29 -0.26
CA PHE A 178 -7.83 -8.68 0.07
C PHE A 178 -9.02 -9.34 0.75
N SER A 179 -9.69 -8.63 1.66
CA SER A 179 -10.96 -9.07 2.23
C SER A 179 -12.00 -9.37 1.15
N TYR A 180 -12.15 -8.48 0.16
CA TYR A 180 -13.09 -8.66 -0.94
C TYR A 180 -12.75 -9.89 -1.82
N TYR A 181 -11.46 -10.09 -2.10
CA TYR A 181 -10.97 -11.26 -2.83
C TYR A 181 -11.30 -12.56 -2.08
N ILE A 182 -10.97 -12.64 -0.79
CA ILE A 182 -11.24 -13.82 0.04
C ILE A 182 -12.74 -14.09 0.13
N GLU A 183 -13.57 -13.05 0.31
CA GLU A 183 -15.02 -13.22 0.35
C GLU A 183 -15.55 -13.88 -0.94
N LYS A 184 -15.18 -13.36 -2.10
CA LYS A 184 -15.66 -13.95 -3.37
C LYS A 184 -15.11 -15.35 -3.64
N GLU A 185 -13.85 -15.64 -3.32
CA GLU A 185 -13.29 -16.98 -3.52
C GLU A 185 -13.92 -18.03 -2.60
N VAL A 186 -14.20 -17.65 -1.33
CA VAL A 186 -14.89 -18.53 -0.39
C VAL A 186 -16.34 -18.76 -0.84
N ASP A 187 -17.05 -17.71 -1.24
CA ASP A 187 -18.42 -17.84 -1.77
C ASP A 187 -18.46 -18.68 -3.05
N PHE A 188 -17.45 -18.52 -3.93
CA PHE A 188 -17.31 -19.34 -5.12
C PHE A 188 -17.12 -20.82 -4.77
N LEU A 189 -16.24 -21.12 -3.81
CA LEU A 189 -15.97 -22.48 -3.37
C LEU A 189 -17.20 -23.15 -2.71
N GLU A 190 -18.04 -22.35 -2.04
CA GLU A 190 -19.30 -22.83 -1.47
C GLU A 190 -20.31 -23.22 -2.56
N CYS A 191 -20.53 -22.32 -3.53
CA CYS A 191 -21.65 -22.45 -4.46
C CYS A 191 -21.33 -23.25 -5.73
N ASN A 192 -20.07 -23.47 -6.09
CA ASN A 192 -19.69 -24.08 -7.37
C ASN A 192 -19.18 -25.53 -7.20
N PRO A 193 -19.36 -26.40 -8.20
CA PRO A 193 -18.72 -27.70 -8.23
C PRO A 193 -17.19 -27.55 -8.33
N ILE A 194 -16.46 -28.22 -7.44
CA ILE A 194 -14.99 -28.34 -7.57
C ILE A 194 -14.68 -29.25 -8.77
N SER A 195 -13.67 -28.92 -9.56
CA SER A 195 -13.25 -29.78 -10.67
C SER A 195 -12.79 -31.14 -10.16
N SER A 196 -13.04 -32.22 -10.92
CA SER A 196 -12.59 -33.57 -10.53
C SER A 196 -11.09 -33.63 -10.27
N THR A 197 -10.30 -32.88 -11.05
CA THR A 197 -8.84 -32.80 -10.92
C THR A 197 -8.39 -32.13 -9.63
N GLU A 198 -9.05 -31.06 -9.19
CA GLU A 198 -8.75 -30.42 -7.89
C GLU A 198 -9.16 -31.31 -6.73
N LEU A 199 -10.29 -32.01 -6.86
CA LEU A 199 -10.78 -32.91 -5.83
C LEU A 199 -9.83 -34.10 -5.61
N ASP A 200 -9.39 -34.73 -6.69
CA ASP A 200 -8.44 -35.86 -6.64
C ASP A 200 -7.09 -35.43 -6.05
N ARG A 201 -6.58 -34.25 -6.43
CA ARG A 201 -5.33 -33.70 -5.84
C ARG A 201 -5.47 -33.39 -4.36
N THR A 202 -6.59 -32.80 -3.96
CA THR A 202 -6.87 -32.48 -2.56
C THR A 202 -6.93 -33.75 -1.72
N LYS A 203 -7.58 -34.78 -2.27
CA LYS A 203 -7.67 -36.12 -1.67
C LYS A 203 -6.30 -36.79 -1.53
N ASP A 204 -5.48 -36.75 -2.57
CA ASP A 204 -4.11 -37.30 -2.54
C ASP A 204 -3.26 -36.66 -1.45
N VAL A 205 -3.31 -35.32 -1.34
CA VAL A 205 -2.56 -34.62 -0.30
C VAL A 205 -3.10 -34.97 1.07
N TRP A 206 -4.41 -34.91 1.28
CA TRP A 206 -5.02 -35.28 2.56
C TRP A 206 -4.64 -36.71 2.99
N MET A 207 -4.64 -37.69 2.08
CA MET A 207 -4.21 -39.05 2.39
C MET A 207 -2.73 -39.12 2.80
N LYS A 208 -1.85 -38.36 2.14
CA LYS A 208 -0.43 -38.29 2.52
C LYS A 208 -0.23 -37.64 3.88
N ILE A 209 -1.02 -36.63 4.22
CA ILE A 209 -1.02 -36.01 5.56
C ILE A 209 -1.39 -37.04 6.63
N ASN A 210 -2.42 -37.85 6.37
CA ASN A 210 -2.96 -38.80 7.36
C ASN A 210 -2.17 -40.10 7.49
N LYS A 211 -1.44 -40.52 6.45
CA LYS A 211 -0.63 -41.75 6.45
C LYS A 211 0.81 -41.52 6.94
N ALA A 212 1.21 -40.29 7.20
CA ALA A 212 2.56 -39.97 7.65
C ALA A 212 2.76 -40.39 9.11
N ASP A 213 3.44 -41.52 9.34
CA ASP A 213 3.89 -41.97 10.67
C ASP A 213 5.37 -41.55 10.91
N GLY A 214 5.68 -41.08 12.12
CA GLY A 214 7.08 -40.82 12.53
C GLY A 214 7.82 -39.74 11.72
N ASP A 215 9.09 -40.00 11.38
CA ASP A 215 9.99 -39.04 10.69
C ASP A 215 9.50 -38.62 9.28
N GLU A 216 8.52 -39.29 8.67
CA GLU A 216 7.87 -38.89 7.40
C GLU A 216 6.97 -37.65 7.53
N LEU A 217 6.58 -37.29 8.77
CA LEU A 217 5.95 -35.99 9.04
C LEU A 217 6.88 -34.81 8.64
N THR A 218 8.19 -35.04 8.41
CA THR A 218 9.14 -34.03 7.89
C THR A 218 8.72 -33.38 6.57
N GLU A 219 7.92 -34.07 5.75
CA GLU A 219 7.46 -33.57 4.45
C GLU A 219 6.10 -32.89 4.50
N LEU A 220 5.38 -32.93 5.62
CA LEU A 220 4.04 -32.34 5.75
C LEU A 220 3.95 -30.87 5.30
N PRO A 221 4.88 -29.98 5.70
CA PRO A 221 4.86 -28.58 5.23
C PRO A 221 5.14 -28.48 3.73
N ASN A 222 5.97 -29.36 3.18
CA ASN A 222 6.26 -29.41 1.75
C ASN A 222 5.05 -29.93 0.96
N LEU A 223 4.35 -30.95 1.46
CA LEU A 223 3.12 -31.48 0.85
C LEU A 223 1.97 -30.46 0.87
N ILE A 224 1.84 -29.70 1.96
CA ILE A 224 0.89 -28.58 2.04
C ILE A 224 1.32 -27.44 1.09
N SER A 225 2.61 -27.12 1.04
CA SER A 225 3.13 -26.12 0.11
C SER A 225 2.99 -26.55 -1.35
N GLU A 226 3.14 -27.84 -1.66
CA GLU A 226 2.87 -28.44 -2.96
C GLU A 226 1.38 -28.44 -3.30
N LEU A 227 0.50 -28.71 -2.34
CA LEU A 227 -0.94 -28.55 -2.51
C LEU A 227 -1.27 -27.10 -2.87
N ILE A 228 -0.81 -26.15 -2.05
CA ILE A 228 -0.99 -24.72 -2.29
C ILE A 228 -0.44 -24.33 -3.65
N SER A 229 0.78 -24.73 -4.00
CA SER A 229 1.44 -24.41 -5.28
C SER A 229 0.78 -25.08 -6.49
N SER A 230 0.29 -26.32 -6.35
CA SER A 230 -0.37 -27.06 -7.43
C SER A 230 -1.82 -26.62 -7.66
N LEU A 231 -2.47 -26.07 -6.63
CA LEU A 231 -3.75 -25.37 -6.72
C LEU A 231 -3.60 -23.91 -7.21
N HIS A 232 -2.40 -23.33 -7.11
CA HIS A 232 -2.03 -22.04 -7.70
C HIS A 232 -1.59 -22.14 -9.19
N LYS A 233 -1.77 -23.29 -9.86
CA LYS A 233 -1.31 -23.48 -11.26
C LYS A 233 -2.20 -22.85 -12.33
N GLU A 234 -3.46 -22.51 -12.05
CA GLU A 234 -4.12 -21.46 -12.83
C GLU A 234 -3.48 -20.14 -12.41
N ASN A 235 -3.11 -19.25 -13.34
CA ASN A 235 -2.32 -18.04 -13.05
C ASN A 235 -3.01 -17.10 -12.04
N THR A 236 -2.96 -17.47 -10.76
CA THR A 236 -3.65 -16.83 -9.63
C THR A 236 -3.07 -15.47 -9.38
N GLU A 237 -1.84 -15.23 -9.80
CA GLU A 237 -1.24 -13.90 -9.70
C GLU A 237 -1.91 -12.91 -10.65
N MET A 238 -2.15 -13.30 -11.91
CA MET A 238 -2.95 -12.46 -12.82
C MET A 238 -4.38 -12.32 -12.31
N LYS A 239 -4.99 -13.39 -11.79
CA LYS A 239 -6.32 -13.29 -11.15
C LYS A 239 -6.30 -12.25 -10.03
N ASN A 240 -5.33 -12.30 -9.10
CA ASN A 240 -5.23 -11.35 -7.98
C ASN A 240 -5.13 -9.89 -8.46
N ILE A 241 -4.35 -9.65 -9.52
CA ILE A 241 -4.23 -8.33 -10.16
C ILE A 241 -5.59 -7.89 -10.75
N THR A 242 -6.29 -8.80 -11.44
CA THR A 242 -7.64 -8.55 -11.98
C THR A 242 -8.64 -8.24 -10.85
N TRP A 243 -8.62 -9.01 -9.77
CA TRP A 243 -9.48 -8.79 -8.59
C TRP A 243 -9.24 -7.43 -7.94
N TYR A 244 -7.97 -7.05 -7.80
CA TYR A 244 -7.60 -5.73 -7.29
C TYR A 244 -8.10 -4.59 -8.20
N ALA A 245 -8.00 -4.76 -9.52
CA ALA A 245 -8.52 -3.82 -10.49
C ALA A 245 -10.06 -3.70 -10.43
N GLU A 246 -10.77 -4.83 -10.42
CA GLU A 246 -12.23 -4.88 -10.28
C GLU A 246 -12.69 -4.19 -9.00
N TYR A 247 -12.08 -4.51 -7.86
CA TYR A 247 -12.40 -3.88 -6.59
C TYR A 247 -12.18 -2.37 -6.66
N SER A 248 -11.05 -1.92 -7.21
CA SER A 248 -10.70 -0.51 -7.29
C SER A 248 -11.68 0.27 -8.17
N LEU A 249 -12.07 -0.29 -9.32
CA LEU A 249 -13.08 0.28 -10.21
C LEU A 249 -14.47 0.29 -9.57
N GLN A 250 -14.90 -0.81 -8.93
CA GLN A 250 -16.19 -0.86 -8.22
C GLN A 250 -16.25 0.14 -7.07
N SER A 251 -15.19 0.22 -6.26
CA SER A 251 -15.06 1.16 -5.14
C SER A 251 -15.11 2.60 -5.63
N HIS A 252 -14.45 2.89 -6.76
CA HIS A 252 -14.52 4.18 -7.43
C HIS A 252 -15.93 4.53 -7.91
N CYS A 253 -16.57 3.64 -8.67
CA CYS A 253 -17.95 3.83 -9.15
C CYS A 253 -18.97 3.99 -8.01
N LYS A 254 -18.77 3.34 -6.86
CA LYS A 254 -19.63 3.46 -5.68
C LYS A 254 -19.45 4.78 -4.93
N LYS A 255 -18.21 5.30 -4.83
CA LYS A 255 -17.90 6.46 -3.99
C LYS A 255 -18.48 7.78 -4.52
N LYS A 256 -18.66 7.90 -5.85
CA LYS A 256 -19.26 9.05 -6.59
C LYS A 256 -18.89 10.43 -6.03
N ASP A 257 -17.71 10.57 -5.45
CA ASP A 257 -17.25 11.76 -4.74
C ASP A 257 -16.20 12.55 -5.52
N TYR A 258 -15.92 12.12 -6.74
CA TYR A 258 -14.94 12.76 -7.61
C TYR A 258 -15.66 13.39 -8.80
N THR A 259 -15.35 14.66 -9.05
CA THR A 259 -15.67 15.33 -10.31
C THR A 259 -14.37 15.38 -11.10
N GLU A 260 -14.31 14.67 -12.22
CA GLU A 260 -13.18 14.72 -13.12
C GLU A 260 -13.09 16.09 -13.83
N PRO A 261 -11.87 16.59 -14.11
CA PRO A 261 -11.70 17.74 -15.01
C PRO A 261 -12.08 17.30 -16.43
N GLU A 262 -13.15 17.89 -16.99
CA GLU A 262 -13.74 17.44 -18.25
C GLU A 262 -12.78 17.62 -19.43
N ARG A 263 -12.01 18.71 -19.41
CA ARG A 263 -10.99 19.00 -20.43
C ARG A 263 -9.89 17.93 -20.43
N ALA A 264 -9.39 17.60 -19.25
CA ALA A 264 -8.38 16.56 -19.07
C ALA A 264 -8.91 15.20 -19.52
N MET A 265 -10.16 14.86 -19.14
CA MET A 265 -10.76 13.56 -19.46
C MET A 265 -10.97 13.38 -20.97
N LYS A 266 -11.56 14.38 -21.64
CA LYS A 266 -11.77 14.36 -23.10
C LYS A 266 -10.45 14.23 -23.86
N HIS A 267 -9.43 15.00 -23.44
CA HIS A 267 -8.10 14.93 -24.03
C HIS A 267 -7.45 13.55 -23.80
N SER A 268 -7.54 13.03 -22.58
CA SER A 268 -6.94 11.74 -22.20
C SER A 268 -7.55 10.56 -22.96
N LEU A 269 -8.88 10.53 -23.11
CA LEU A 269 -9.57 9.50 -23.89
C LEU A 269 -9.11 9.50 -25.35
N LYS A 270 -8.94 10.68 -25.95
CA LYS A 270 -8.45 10.82 -27.32
C LYS A 270 -7.01 10.32 -27.45
N GLN A 271 -6.11 10.79 -26.58
CA GLN A 271 -4.71 10.35 -26.60
C GLN A 271 -4.58 8.84 -26.38
N LEU A 272 -5.33 8.26 -25.45
CA LEU A 272 -5.28 6.83 -25.18
C LEU A 272 -5.77 6.00 -26.38
N GLU A 273 -6.76 6.48 -27.13
CA GLU A 273 -7.21 5.84 -28.35
C GLU A 273 -6.15 5.90 -29.47
N GLU A 274 -5.50 7.05 -29.63
CA GLU A 274 -4.56 7.33 -30.72
C GLU A 274 -3.18 6.68 -30.50
N TYR A 275 -2.63 6.84 -29.30
CA TYR A 275 -1.27 6.42 -28.97
C TYR A 275 -1.20 5.14 -28.16
N LYS A 276 -2.34 4.65 -27.64
CA LYS A 276 -2.45 3.48 -26.74
C LYS A 276 -1.68 3.57 -25.43
N THR A 277 -1.03 4.71 -25.19
CA THR A 277 -0.31 5.04 -23.96
C THR A 277 -0.64 6.48 -23.57
N ILE A 278 -0.71 6.74 -22.27
CA ILE A 278 -0.86 8.08 -21.73
C ILE A 278 -0.14 8.20 -20.40
N CYS A 279 0.49 9.35 -20.18
CA CYS A 279 1.09 9.71 -18.90
C CYS A 279 0.28 10.84 -18.25
N VAL A 280 -0.28 10.56 -17.08
CA VAL A 280 -1.00 11.54 -16.25
C VAL A 280 -0.08 11.98 -15.13
N VAL A 281 0.17 13.28 -15.04
CA VAL A 281 1.04 13.88 -14.02
C VAL A 281 0.27 14.83 -13.11
N GLY A 282 0.84 15.17 -11.97
CA GLY A 282 0.25 16.12 -11.03
C GLY A 282 0.89 16.06 -9.64
N ASN A 283 0.67 17.10 -8.85
CA ASN A 283 1.15 17.18 -7.46
C ASN A 283 0.48 16.14 -6.55
N ALA A 284 1.01 15.96 -5.35
CA ALA A 284 0.37 15.09 -4.36
C ALA A 284 -1.08 15.55 -4.07
N GLY A 285 -2.01 14.57 -4.06
CA GLY A 285 -3.42 14.83 -3.78
C GLY A 285 -4.22 15.49 -4.92
N SER A 286 -3.65 15.70 -6.11
CA SER A 286 -4.36 16.28 -7.27
C SER A 286 -5.47 15.38 -7.83
N GLY A 287 -5.56 14.14 -7.36
CA GLY A 287 -6.58 13.18 -7.79
C GLY A 287 -6.15 12.25 -8.93
N LYS A 288 -4.85 12.12 -9.25
CA LYS A 288 -4.34 11.24 -10.32
C LYS A 288 -4.94 9.83 -10.32
N THR A 289 -4.87 9.11 -9.20
CA THR A 289 -5.45 7.76 -9.09
C THR A 289 -6.94 7.76 -9.40
N ARG A 290 -7.71 8.71 -8.86
CA ARG A 290 -9.15 8.85 -9.13
C ARG A 290 -9.43 9.17 -10.61
N PHE A 291 -8.64 10.04 -11.19
CA PHE A 291 -8.72 10.42 -12.59
C PHE A 291 -8.43 9.23 -13.51
N CYS A 292 -7.36 8.46 -13.23
CA CYS A 292 -6.98 7.31 -14.04
C CYS A 292 -7.99 6.15 -13.91
N LEU A 293 -8.57 5.94 -12.72
CA LEU A 293 -9.67 4.98 -12.54
C LEU A 293 -10.93 5.40 -13.32
N GLU A 294 -11.27 6.69 -13.32
CA GLU A 294 -12.38 7.21 -14.14
C GLU A 294 -12.08 7.08 -15.64
N LEU A 295 -10.86 7.41 -16.07
CA LEU A 295 -10.40 7.26 -17.46
C LEU A 295 -10.51 5.81 -17.91
N MET A 296 -9.98 4.87 -17.11
CA MET A 296 -10.06 3.43 -17.36
C MET A 296 -11.52 2.96 -17.43
N SER A 297 -12.37 3.39 -16.49
CA SER A 297 -13.80 3.05 -16.47
C SER A 297 -14.54 3.56 -17.71
N GLN A 298 -14.33 4.81 -18.12
CA GLN A 298 -14.95 5.37 -19.32
C GLN A 298 -14.43 4.69 -20.59
N PHE A 299 -13.15 4.35 -20.63
CA PHE A 299 -12.56 3.64 -21.77
C PHE A 299 -13.11 2.21 -21.90
N GLN A 300 -13.26 1.47 -20.79
CA GLN A 300 -13.89 0.14 -20.79
C GLN A 300 -15.37 0.16 -21.18
N LYS A 301 -16.11 1.23 -20.86
CA LYS A 301 -17.50 1.39 -21.35
C LYS A 301 -17.55 1.48 -22.87
N LYS A 302 -16.55 2.09 -23.50
CA LYS A 302 -16.42 2.20 -24.96
C LYS A 302 -15.87 0.90 -25.59
N HIS A 303 -15.01 0.19 -24.87
CA HIS A 303 -14.35 -1.05 -25.29
C HIS A 303 -14.57 -2.16 -24.25
N PRO A 304 -15.76 -2.82 -24.24
CA PRO A 304 -16.16 -3.74 -23.17
C PRO A 304 -15.35 -5.05 -23.13
N ASP A 305 -14.62 -5.35 -24.21
CA ASP A 305 -13.75 -6.53 -24.36
C ASP A 305 -12.40 -6.37 -23.64
N LEU A 306 -12.08 -5.19 -23.11
CA LEU A 306 -10.82 -4.95 -22.40
C LEU A 306 -10.85 -5.48 -20.96
N ILE A 307 -9.89 -6.34 -20.63
CA ILE A 307 -9.56 -6.66 -19.23
C ILE A 307 -8.86 -5.45 -18.60
N ALA A 308 -9.35 -4.96 -17.46
CA ALA A 308 -8.66 -3.95 -16.66
C ALA A 308 -7.72 -4.59 -15.66
N LEU A 309 -6.48 -4.07 -15.60
CA LEU A 309 -5.47 -4.45 -14.62
C LEU A 309 -4.87 -3.19 -14.00
N ILE A 310 -4.54 -3.26 -12.71
CA ILE A 310 -3.81 -2.19 -12.02
C ILE A 310 -2.52 -2.79 -11.47
N LEU A 311 -1.38 -2.21 -11.86
CA LEU A 311 -0.06 -2.62 -11.40
C LEU A 311 0.51 -1.57 -10.46
N THR A 312 1.17 -2.05 -9.42
CA THR A 312 1.90 -1.23 -8.45
C THR A 312 3.38 -1.61 -8.36
N ASP A 313 3.77 -2.77 -8.90
CA ASP A 313 5.15 -3.25 -8.92
C ASP A 313 5.54 -3.80 -10.30
N SER A 314 6.76 -3.50 -10.74
CA SER A 314 7.27 -3.92 -12.05
C SER A 314 7.32 -5.45 -12.25
N ASN A 315 7.45 -6.22 -11.17
CA ASN A 315 7.47 -7.68 -11.22
C ASN A 315 6.09 -8.25 -11.59
N GLU A 316 5.01 -7.52 -11.34
CA GLU A 316 3.66 -7.93 -11.69
C GLU A 316 3.46 -8.03 -13.20
N TRP A 317 4.19 -7.21 -13.99
CA TRP A 317 4.14 -7.28 -15.46
C TRP A 317 4.50 -8.67 -15.99
N ARG A 318 5.48 -9.34 -15.39
CA ARG A 318 5.93 -10.67 -15.82
C ARG A 318 4.91 -11.78 -15.54
N LYS A 319 3.91 -11.48 -14.71
CA LYS A 319 2.86 -12.40 -14.30
C LYS A 319 1.65 -12.34 -15.24
N LEU A 320 1.61 -11.36 -16.14
CA LEU A 320 0.49 -11.11 -17.03
C LEU A 320 0.49 -12.02 -18.26
N GLU A 321 -0.68 -12.52 -18.61
CA GLU A 321 -0.94 -13.20 -19.87
C GLU A 321 -1.74 -12.29 -20.81
N PHE A 322 -1.19 -12.03 -22.00
CA PHE A 322 -1.79 -11.13 -22.99
C PHE A 322 -2.63 -11.90 -24.03
N ASN A 323 -3.48 -12.82 -23.56
CA ASN A 323 -4.35 -13.65 -24.40
C ASN A 323 -5.57 -12.86 -24.91
N GLN A 324 -5.89 -11.74 -24.26
CA GLN A 324 -6.99 -10.84 -24.60
C GLN A 324 -6.47 -9.40 -24.61
N LYS A 325 -7.24 -8.48 -25.19
CA LYS A 325 -6.89 -7.06 -25.14
C LYS A 325 -7.04 -6.56 -23.70
N THR A 326 -6.11 -5.70 -23.28
CA THR A 326 -5.99 -5.31 -21.88
C THR A 326 -5.78 -3.80 -21.77
N ILE A 327 -6.36 -3.19 -20.74
CA ILE A 327 -6.02 -1.84 -20.29
C ILE A 327 -5.33 -1.93 -18.93
N ILE A 328 -4.13 -1.36 -18.84
CA ILE A 328 -3.28 -1.45 -17.66
C ILE A 328 -3.07 -0.06 -17.10
N PHE A 329 -3.43 0.13 -15.84
CA PHE A 329 -3.12 1.34 -15.08
C PHE A 329 -1.95 1.05 -14.15
N ILE A 330 -0.86 1.79 -14.31
CA ILE A 330 0.32 1.70 -13.46
C ILE A 330 0.31 2.91 -12.54
N ASP A 331 0.00 2.68 -11.26
CA ASP A 331 -0.09 3.73 -10.25
C ASP A 331 1.22 3.83 -9.45
N ASP A 332 1.63 5.06 -9.11
CA ASP A 332 2.84 5.35 -8.34
C ASP A 332 4.13 4.64 -8.85
N VAL A 333 4.29 4.54 -10.17
CA VAL A 333 5.35 3.80 -10.91
C VAL A 333 6.77 4.03 -10.37
N ILE A 334 7.06 5.18 -9.77
CA ILE A 334 8.43 5.60 -9.42
C ILE A 334 8.51 6.05 -7.94
N GLY A 335 7.55 5.61 -7.12
CA GLY A 335 7.56 5.79 -5.67
C GLY A 335 6.34 6.53 -5.13
N ARG A 336 5.77 6.01 -4.03
CA ARG A 336 4.55 6.52 -3.38
C ARG A 336 4.72 7.89 -2.73
N SER A 337 5.95 8.35 -2.48
CA SER A 337 6.24 9.61 -1.78
C SER A 337 7.36 10.44 -2.40
N ASN A 338 8.53 9.84 -2.68
CA ASN A 338 9.66 10.45 -3.37
C ASN A 338 10.09 9.58 -4.57
N LEU A 339 11.05 10.07 -5.37
CA LEU A 339 11.75 9.27 -6.36
C LEU A 339 12.42 8.06 -5.68
N ASP A 340 11.95 6.88 -6.03
CA ASP A 340 12.58 5.61 -5.70
C ASP A 340 13.38 5.14 -6.91
N ASN A 341 14.71 5.25 -6.82
CA ASN A 341 15.59 4.87 -7.93
C ASN A 341 15.58 3.36 -8.20
N ASP A 342 15.37 2.52 -7.18
CA ASP A 342 15.32 1.07 -7.35
C ASP A 342 14.02 0.66 -8.04
N ALA A 343 12.90 1.27 -7.64
CA ALA A 343 11.63 1.11 -8.34
C ALA A 343 11.73 1.61 -9.79
N PHE A 344 12.30 2.80 -10.02
CA PHE A 344 12.52 3.34 -11.36
C PHE A 344 13.34 2.39 -12.23
N ASN A 345 14.48 1.92 -11.73
CA ASN A 345 15.35 0.99 -12.45
C ASN A 345 14.65 -0.35 -12.75
N SER A 346 13.76 -0.80 -11.85
CA SER A 346 13.00 -2.03 -12.05
C SER A 346 11.95 -1.86 -13.15
N TRP A 347 11.20 -0.75 -13.17
CA TRP A 347 10.28 -0.42 -14.25
C TRP A 347 10.97 -0.16 -15.58
N ARG A 348 12.13 0.51 -15.57
CA ARG A 348 12.94 0.76 -16.77
C ARG A 348 13.22 -0.51 -17.56
N ARG A 349 13.48 -1.63 -16.87
CA ARG A 349 13.74 -2.95 -17.49
C ARG A 349 12.52 -3.54 -18.20
N VAL A 350 11.34 -2.96 -18.03
CA VAL A 350 10.06 -3.48 -18.53
C VAL A 350 9.44 -2.55 -19.59
N PHE A 351 9.86 -1.29 -19.69
CA PHE A 351 9.33 -0.32 -20.66
C PHE A 351 9.46 -0.76 -22.12
N ASP A 352 10.57 -1.39 -22.51
CA ASP A 352 10.70 -1.92 -23.88
C ASP A 352 9.71 -3.08 -24.12
N LEU A 353 9.54 -3.95 -23.11
CA LEU A 353 8.59 -5.06 -23.18
C LEU A 353 7.13 -4.57 -23.31
N MET A 354 6.80 -3.48 -22.62
CA MET A 354 5.50 -2.79 -22.75
C MET A 354 5.30 -2.20 -24.14
N SER A 355 6.31 -1.51 -24.67
CA SER A 355 6.27 -0.89 -25.99
C SER A 355 5.94 -1.92 -27.08
N CYS A 356 6.56 -3.10 -27.03
CA CYS A 356 6.28 -4.20 -27.95
C CYS A 356 4.84 -4.75 -27.86
N ARG A 357 4.11 -4.46 -26.78
CA ARG A 357 2.75 -4.98 -26.52
C ARG A 357 1.63 -3.97 -26.79
N LEU A 358 1.97 -2.75 -27.22
CA LEU A 358 0.98 -1.75 -27.62
C LEU A 358 0.09 -2.22 -28.80
N GLY A 359 0.41 -3.32 -29.48
CA GLY A 359 -0.52 -3.97 -30.42
C GLY A 359 -1.86 -4.36 -29.78
N SER A 360 -1.83 -4.89 -28.55
CA SER A 360 -2.98 -5.48 -27.84
C SER A 360 -3.22 -4.90 -26.44
N VAL A 361 -2.40 -3.94 -26.00
CA VAL A 361 -2.42 -3.37 -24.65
C VAL A 361 -2.52 -1.85 -24.69
N TYR A 362 -3.38 -1.30 -23.85
CA TYR A 362 -3.47 0.12 -23.54
C TYR A 362 -2.83 0.38 -22.18
N ILE A 363 -2.01 1.43 -22.05
CA ILE A 363 -1.26 1.70 -20.81
C ILE A 363 -1.53 3.11 -20.31
N ILE A 364 -1.88 3.24 -19.04
CA ILE A 364 -2.05 4.51 -18.33
C ILE A 364 -0.98 4.58 -17.24
N PHE A 365 -0.13 5.60 -17.28
CA PHE A 365 0.84 5.88 -16.23
C PHE A 365 0.33 7.03 -15.35
N ALA A 366 0.41 6.89 -14.03
CA ALA A 366 0.29 8.03 -13.10
C ALA A 366 1.63 8.32 -12.43
N LEU A 367 2.10 9.57 -12.57
CA LEU A 367 3.36 10.03 -11.98
C LEU A 367 3.17 11.34 -11.21
N ARG A 368 4.04 11.60 -10.23
CA ARG A 368 4.12 12.91 -9.59
C ARG A 368 4.84 13.90 -10.50
N ASN A 369 4.43 15.17 -10.48
CA ASN A 369 5.09 16.23 -11.26
C ASN A 369 6.58 16.33 -10.96
N CYS A 370 6.96 16.22 -9.69
CA CYS A 370 8.36 16.25 -9.30
C CYS A 370 9.16 15.09 -9.92
N ILE A 371 8.61 13.89 -9.98
CA ILE A 371 9.26 12.72 -10.57
C ILE A 371 9.38 12.90 -12.08
N TRP A 372 8.28 13.27 -12.75
CA TRP A 372 8.29 13.54 -14.19
C TRP A 372 9.36 14.54 -14.57
N GLN A 373 9.46 15.66 -13.85
CA GLN A 373 10.47 16.69 -14.13
C GLN A 373 11.91 16.18 -13.93
N LEU A 374 12.19 15.40 -12.89
CA LEU A 374 13.54 14.86 -12.64
C LEU A 374 13.96 13.81 -13.66
N LYS A 375 13.00 13.00 -14.10
CA LYS A 375 13.23 11.85 -14.97
C LYS A 375 12.76 12.06 -16.39
N LYS A 376 12.40 13.30 -16.78
CA LYS A 376 11.85 13.60 -18.11
C LYS A 376 12.79 13.11 -19.20
N HIS A 377 14.08 13.47 -19.10
CA HIS A 377 15.08 13.05 -20.09
C HIS A 377 15.23 11.54 -20.16
N ASP A 378 15.26 10.83 -19.02
CA ASP A 378 15.35 9.37 -18.98
C ASP A 378 14.08 8.69 -19.51
N LEU A 379 12.90 9.26 -19.27
CA LEU A 379 11.60 8.69 -19.65
C LEU A 379 11.32 8.86 -21.16
N ILE A 380 11.61 10.04 -21.72
CA ILE A 380 11.37 10.31 -23.15
C ILE A 380 12.31 9.56 -24.09
N GLU A 381 13.33 8.87 -23.57
CA GLU A 381 14.11 7.89 -24.34
C GLU A 381 13.24 6.70 -24.81
N TYR A 382 12.15 6.41 -24.10
CA TYR A 382 11.22 5.32 -24.45
C TYR A 382 10.03 5.86 -25.22
N SER A 383 9.64 5.14 -26.28
CA SER A 383 8.47 5.47 -27.09
C SER A 383 7.17 5.58 -26.29
N LEU A 384 7.07 4.92 -25.13
CA LEU A 384 5.91 5.02 -24.24
C LEU A 384 5.61 6.43 -23.75
N PHE A 385 6.64 7.27 -23.61
CA PHE A 385 6.55 8.61 -23.03
C PHE A 385 6.90 9.73 -24.01
N SER A 386 7.46 9.40 -25.18
CA SER A 386 7.86 10.40 -26.19
C SER A 386 6.75 10.73 -27.19
N LEU A 387 5.68 9.92 -27.25
CA LEU A 387 4.62 10.05 -28.26
C LEU A 387 3.65 11.20 -27.97
N ASN A 388 3.46 11.56 -26.70
CA ASN A 388 2.55 12.60 -26.27
C ASN A 388 3.07 13.36 -25.05
N ASP A 389 2.71 14.63 -24.95
CA ASP A 389 2.90 15.39 -23.72
C ASP A 389 1.99 14.85 -22.61
N PRO A 390 2.48 14.82 -21.36
CA PRO A 390 1.70 14.30 -20.25
C PRO A 390 0.54 15.22 -19.89
N VAL A 391 -0.55 14.64 -19.41
CA VAL A 391 -1.71 15.38 -18.90
C VAL A 391 -1.44 15.80 -17.46
N ASP A 392 -1.06 17.06 -17.25
CA ASP A 392 -0.77 17.62 -15.91
C ASP A 392 -2.03 18.17 -15.21
N LEU A 393 -2.57 17.38 -14.27
CA LEU A 393 -3.75 17.75 -13.48
C LEU A 393 -3.52 18.90 -12.49
N SER A 394 -2.27 19.35 -12.33
CA SER A 394 -1.91 20.54 -11.54
C SER A 394 -1.44 21.71 -12.40
N GLY A 395 -1.32 21.50 -13.72
CA GLY A 395 -0.92 22.50 -14.69
C GLY A 395 -2.08 23.41 -15.12
N SER A 396 -1.76 24.55 -15.71
CA SER A 396 -2.77 25.56 -16.11
C SER A 396 -3.79 25.05 -17.14
N GLU A 397 -3.40 24.11 -17.99
CA GLU A 397 -4.25 23.57 -19.05
C GLU A 397 -5.33 22.62 -18.53
N PHE A 398 -4.95 21.67 -17.69
CA PHE A 398 -5.79 20.55 -17.27
C PHE A 398 -6.17 20.56 -15.79
N ALA A 399 -5.74 21.56 -15.02
CA ALA A 399 -6.22 21.76 -13.65
C ALA A 399 -7.74 22.01 -13.62
N MET A 400 -8.34 21.62 -12.49
CA MET A 400 -9.76 21.84 -12.24
C MET A 400 -10.13 23.33 -12.28
N THR A 401 -11.15 23.66 -13.05
CA THR A 401 -11.75 24.99 -13.08
C THR A 401 -12.52 25.27 -11.78
N SER A 402 -12.82 26.54 -11.50
CA SER A 402 -13.69 26.91 -10.37
C SER A 402 -15.06 26.24 -10.44
N GLU A 403 -15.61 26.05 -11.64
CA GLU A 403 -16.90 25.38 -11.82
C GLU A 403 -16.82 23.89 -11.46
N GLU A 404 -15.78 23.19 -11.92
CA GLU A 404 -15.53 21.78 -11.58
C GLU A 404 -15.27 21.60 -10.08
N LYS A 405 -14.51 22.52 -9.48
CA LYS A 405 -14.27 22.56 -8.03
C LYS A 405 -15.57 22.75 -7.25
N LEU A 406 -16.42 23.69 -7.67
CA LEU A 406 -17.72 23.94 -7.05
C LEU A 406 -18.66 22.73 -7.17
N LYS A 407 -18.69 22.09 -8.34
CA LYS A 407 -19.44 20.84 -8.57
C LYS A 407 -18.96 19.75 -7.61
N MET A 408 -17.65 19.56 -7.47
CA MET A 408 -17.08 18.60 -6.51
C MET A 408 -17.49 18.93 -5.06
N LEU A 409 -17.38 20.18 -4.62
CA LEU A 409 -17.80 20.59 -3.27
C LEU A 409 -19.28 20.26 -3.00
N LYS A 410 -20.18 20.54 -3.97
CA LYS A 410 -21.60 20.20 -3.86
C LYS A 410 -21.81 18.69 -3.73
N THR A 411 -21.09 17.88 -4.50
CA THR A 411 -21.13 16.42 -4.41
C THR A 411 -20.70 15.94 -3.02
N PHE A 412 -19.65 16.51 -2.45
CA PHE A 412 -19.22 16.21 -1.09
C PHE A 412 -20.26 16.64 -0.04
N CYS A 413 -20.88 17.82 -0.19
CA CYS A 413 -21.97 18.23 0.71
C CYS A 413 -23.09 17.19 0.76
N ILE A 414 -23.54 16.70 -0.40
CA ILE A 414 -24.57 15.66 -0.50
C ILE A 414 -24.11 14.38 0.21
N LYS A 415 -22.89 13.91 -0.10
CA LYS A 415 -22.34 12.67 0.46
C LYS A 415 -22.22 12.69 1.98
N TYR A 416 -21.82 13.81 2.55
CA TYR A 416 -21.57 13.96 3.98
C TYR A 416 -22.76 14.56 4.76
N GLY A 417 -23.93 14.70 4.11
CA GLY A 417 -25.15 15.21 4.73
C GLY A 417 -25.05 16.67 5.18
N VAL A 418 -24.24 17.48 4.50
CA VAL A 418 -24.06 18.91 4.80
C VAL A 418 -25.08 19.71 4.01
N LYS A 419 -25.94 20.47 4.69
CA LYS A 419 -26.90 21.37 4.04
C LYS A 419 -26.20 22.62 3.51
N ILE A 420 -26.54 23.01 2.29
CA ILE A 420 -26.03 24.24 1.66
C ILE A 420 -27.06 25.34 1.89
N ASP A 421 -26.64 26.39 2.58
CA ASP A 421 -27.46 27.58 2.80
C ASP A 421 -27.26 28.54 1.62
N TYR A 422 -28.33 28.74 0.84
CA TYR A 422 -28.34 29.71 -0.24
C TYR A 422 -28.79 31.08 0.30
N PRO A 423 -28.23 32.19 -0.22
CA PRO A 423 -28.75 33.51 0.12
C PRO A 423 -30.21 33.60 -0.33
N LEU A 424 -31.14 33.55 0.64
CA LEU A 424 -32.54 33.85 0.40
C LEU A 424 -32.71 35.37 0.28
N PRO A 425 -33.61 35.87 -0.58
CA PRO A 425 -34.15 37.22 -0.44
C PRO A 425 -34.69 37.36 0.99
N LEU A 426 -34.44 38.52 1.62
CA LEU A 426 -34.87 38.86 2.98
C LEU A 426 -36.40 38.75 3.14
N GLU A 427 -36.94 37.54 3.32
CA GLU A 427 -38.25 37.31 3.92
C GLU A 427 -38.41 35.81 4.22
N LYS A 428 -38.54 35.50 5.51
CA LYS A 428 -38.75 34.18 6.14
C LYS A 428 -37.51 33.27 6.23
N VAL A 429 -36.69 33.54 7.24
CA VAL A 429 -35.86 32.50 7.86
C VAL A 429 -36.33 32.28 9.30
N SER A 430 -37.27 31.35 9.49
CA SER A 430 -37.44 30.69 10.78
C SER A 430 -36.23 29.79 11.00
N ARG A 431 -35.24 30.27 11.78
CA ARG A 431 -34.12 29.45 12.22
C ARG A 431 -34.63 28.42 13.24
N SER A 432 -35.10 27.26 12.79
CA SER A 432 -35.17 26.10 13.67
C SER A 432 -33.76 25.54 13.84
N THR A 433 -33.23 25.71 15.06
CA THR A 433 -31.93 25.21 15.49
C THR A 433 -32.05 23.73 15.85
N ASP A 434 -32.08 22.86 14.85
CA ASP A 434 -31.59 21.49 15.05
C ASP A 434 -30.07 21.56 15.14
N SER A 435 -29.54 21.29 16.34
CA SER A 435 -28.13 21.42 16.72
C SER A 435 -27.19 20.44 16.01
N ASP A 436 -27.73 19.43 15.32
CA ASP A 436 -26.94 18.30 14.81
C ASP A 436 -26.72 18.32 13.30
N VAL A 437 -27.33 19.27 12.57
CA VAL A 437 -27.20 19.34 11.10
C VAL A 437 -26.03 20.25 10.70
N LYS A 438 -25.01 19.66 10.08
CA LYS A 438 -23.87 20.39 9.48
C LYS A 438 -24.38 21.28 8.33
N ARG A 439 -24.00 22.56 8.35
CA ARG A 439 -24.40 23.56 7.36
C ARG A 439 -23.18 24.31 6.80
N ILE A 440 -23.26 24.78 5.57
CA ILE A 440 -22.27 25.65 4.94
C ILE A 440 -22.94 26.63 3.96
N ASN A 441 -22.50 27.89 3.96
CA ASN A 441 -23.02 28.88 3.04
C ASN A 441 -22.55 28.62 1.59
N PHE A 442 -23.43 28.85 0.61
CA PHE A 442 -23.08 28.75 -0.81
C PHE A 442 -21.94 29.69 -1.20
N GLU A 443 -21.90 30.91 -0.64
CA GLU A 443 -20.84 31.89 -0.89
C GLU A 443 -19.48 31.40 -0.37
N THR A 444 -19.45 30.70 0.76
CA THR A 444 -18.23 30.04 1.27
C THR A 444 -17.74 28.97 0.30
N LEU A 445 -18.64 28.13 -0.25
CA LEU A 445 -18.28 27.14 -1.25
C LEU A 445 -17.75 27.79 -2.53
N ASN A 446 -18.37 28.87 -2.99
CA ASN A 446 -17.92 29.63 -4.15
C ASN A 446 -16.54 30.26 -3.91
N THR A 447 -16.30 30.77 -2.70
CA THR A 447 -14.99 31.30 -2.29
C THR A 447 -13.93 30.21 -2.36
N ILE A 448 -14.19 29.04 -1.77
CA ILE A 448 -13.26 27.89 -1.79
C ILE A 448 -12.98 27.44 -3.23
N ALA A 449 -14.01 27.38 -4.08
CA ALA A 449 -13.86 26.96 -5.47
C ALA A 449 -12.95 27.90 -6.29
N ASN A 450 -12.95 29.19 -5.97
CA ASN A 450 -12.09 30.19 -6.63
C ASN A 450 -10.69 30.31 -6.02
N MET A 451 -10.37 29.55 -4.97
CA MET A 451 -9.04 29.58 -4.38
C MET A 451 -7.99 28.92 -5.29
N GLU A 452 -6.85 29.60 -5.40
CA GLU A 452 -5.60 28.99 -5.85
C GLU A 452 -4.96 28.25 -4.69
N LEU A 453 -4.98 26.92 -4.77
CA LEU A 453 -4.57 26.05 -3.68
C LEU A 453 -3.27 25.37 -4.05
N ARG A 454 -2.32 25.34 -3.10
CA ARG A 454 -1.03 24.67 -3.29
C ARG A 454 -1.13 23.14 -3.20
N LYS A 455 -2.05 22.61 -2.39
CA LYS A 455 -2.34 21.17 -2.34
C LYS A 455 -3.40 20.81 -3.36
N GLY A 456 -3.39 19.55 -3.79
CA GLY A 456 -4.43 19.04 -4.66
C GLY A 456 -5.83 19.20 -4.05
N PHE A 457 -6.71 19.85 -4.79
CA PHE A 457 -8.08 20.16 -4.38
C PHE A 457 -8.88 18.93 -3.92
N PRO A 458 -8.86 17.78 -4.64
CA PRO A 458 -9.63 16.60 -4.22
C PRO A 458 -9.24 16.10 -2.83
N TYR A 459 -7.93 16.08 -2.51
CA TYR A 459 -7.45 15.67 -1.20
C TYR A 459 -7.94 16.61 -0.09
N GLN A 460 -7.90 17.93 -0.33
CA GLN A 460 -8.40 18.90 0.64
C GLN A 460 -9.90 18.77 0.88
N CYS A 461 -10.70 18.47 -0.15
CA CYS A 461 -12.13 18.18 0.01
C CYS A 461 -12.36 16.95 0.92
N VAL A 462 -11.67 15.84 0.66
CA VAL A 462 -11.77 14.63 1.51
C VAL A 462 -11.47 14.97 2.97
N MET A 463 -10.38 15.71 3.21
CA MET A 463 -10.01 16.14 4.55
C MET A 463 -11.07 17.05 5.18
N PHE A 464 -11.50 18.10 4.47
CA PHE A 464 -12.47 19.08 4.96
C PHE A 464 -13.78 18.43 5.40
N PHE A 465 -14.31 17.49 4.63
CA PHE A 465 -15.58 16.81 4.95
C PHE A 465 -15.44 15.63 5.92
N SER A 466 -14.22 15.14 6.18
CA SER A 466 -13.98 14.00 7.08
C SER A 466 -14.31 14.27 8.55
N ARG A 467 -14.27 15.54 9.00
CA ARG A 467 -14.52 15.91 10.40
C ARG A 467 -15.45 17.12 10.50
N ALA A 468 -16.38 17.07 11.46
CA ALA A 468 -17.33 18.16 11.73
C ALA A 468 -16.62 19.49 12.06
N ASN A 469 -15.51 19.43 12.78
CA ASN A 469 -14.76 20.62 13.19
C ASN A 469 -14.15 21.38 12.01
N TYR A 470 -13.74 20.67 10.94
CA TYR A 470 -13.15 21.32 9.77
C TYR A 470 -14.19 22.10 8.97
N ILE A 471 -15.43 21.61 8.91
CA ILE A 471 -16.53 22.34 8.27
C ILE A 471 -16.78 23.68 8.97
N ARG A 472 -16.65 23.73 10.32
CA ARG A 472 -16.76 24.97 11.11
C ARG A 472 -15.64 25.96 10.84
N GLU A 473 -14.49 25.50 10.36
CA GLU A 473 -13.40 26.38 9.93
C GLU A 473 -13.66 27.00 8.55
N GLU A 474 -14.69 26.55 7.83
CA GLU A 474 -15.10 27.09 6.53
C GLU A 474 -13.92 27.27 5.55
N SER A 475 -13.82 28.42 4.90
CA SER A 475 -12.72 28.78 3.99
C SER A 475 -11.36 28.86 4.69
N ASN A 476 -11.32 29.11 6.00
CA ASN A 476 -10.06 29.20 6.76
C ASN A 476 -9.33 27.86 6.81
N PHE A 477 -10.05 26.73 6.73
CA PHE A 477 -9.41 25.42 6.60
C PHE A 477 -8.49 25.38 5.38
N PHE A 478 -9.02 25.77 4.21
CA PHE A 478 -8.29 25.75 2.94
C PHE A 478 -7.11 26.75 2.95
N TYR A 479 -7.32 27.95 3.52
CA TYR A 479 -6.24 28.92 3.72
C TYR A 479 -5.11 28.38 4.59
N LYS A 480 -5.41 27.79 5.76
CA LYS A 480 -4.39 27.19 6.65
C LYS A 480 -3.61 26.07 5.96
N GLN A 481 -4.28 25.28 5.13
CA GLN A 481 -3.64 24.19 4.40
C GLN A 481 -2.71 24.67 3.27
N CYS A 482 -2.83 25.91 2.79
CA CYS A 482 -1.87 26.49 1.84
C CYS A 482 -0.46 26.68 2.42
N PHE A 483 -0.32 26.69 3.75
CA PHE A 483 0.96 26.90 4.43
C PHE A 483 1.67 25.60 4.86
N TYR A 484 0.99 24.45 4.81
CA TYR A 484 1.52 23.16 5.27
C TYR A 484 1.98 22.25 4.12
N HIS A 485 3.15 22.53 3.55
CA HIS A 485 4.13 21.50 3.14
C HIS A 485 5.47 22.18 2.86
N GLU A 486 6.41 21.98 3.78
CA GLU A 486 7.78 22.46 3.65
C GLU A 486 8.58 21.62 2.65
N LYS A 487 8.30 20.31 2.51
CA LYS A 487 9.18 19.40 1.76
C LYS A 487 9.13 19.52 0.23
N GLU A 488 7.98 19.50 -0.44
CA GLU A 488 7.94 19.67 -1.91
C GLU A 488 8.40 21.07 -2.33
N GLN A 489 8.18 22.08 -1.48
CA GLN A 489 8.76 23.41 -1.66
C GLN A 489 10.28 23.40 -1.43
N VAL A 490 10.78 22.69 -0.42
CA VAL A 490 12.22 22.48 -0.21
C VAL A 490 12.84 21.75 -1.39
N ASP A 491 12.18 20.74 -1.95
CA ASP A 491 12.66 20.00 -3.12
C ASP A 491 12.65 20.87 -4.38
N ASP A 492 11.63 21.73 -4.57
CA ASP A 492 11.59 22.72 -5.66
C ASP A 492 12.60 23.87 -5.46
N ILE A 493 12.87 24.26 -4.21
CA ILE A 493 13.91 25.24 -3.81
C ILE A 493 15.31 24.65 -4.01
N LEU A 494 15.52 23.38 -3.65
CA LEU A 494 16.73 22.60 -3.89
C LEU A 494 17.01 22.49 -5.39
N ARG A 495 15.97 22.28 -6.21
CA ARG A 495 16.08 22.21 -7.68
C ARG A 495 16.52 23.49 -8.36
N ARG A 496 16.18 24.67 -7.82
CA ARG A 496 16.44 25.94 -8.52
C ARG A 496 17.90 26.40 -8.44
N GLU A 497 18.81 25.62 -7.83
CA GLU A 497 20.27 25.81 -7.64
C GLU A 497 20.72 27.13 -6.96
N LYS A 498 19.89 28.17 -7.01
CA LYS A 498 20.12 29.52 -6.50
C LYS A 498 19.93 29.62 -4.98
N TYR A 499 19.34 28.60 -4.36
CA TYR A 499 18.85 28.65 -2.97
C TYR A 499 19.26 27.46 -2.10
N LEU A 500 20.35 26.76 -2.46
CA LEU A 500 20.90 25.64 -1.68
C LEU A 500 21.09 25.97 -0.19
N HIS A 501 21.48 27.22 0.09
CA HIS A 501 21.63 27.77 1.45
C HIS A 501 20.31 27.81 2.23
N TYR A 502 19.16 28.02 1.58
CA TYR A 502 17.84 27.96 2.22
C TYR A 502 17.41 26.53 2.54
N ALA A 503 17.77 25.56 1.69
CA ALA A 503 17.45 24.16 1.94
C ALA A 503 18.25 23.56 3.10
N VAL A 504 19.51 23.96 3.26
CA VAL A 504 20.33 23.64 4.44
C VAL A 504 19.70 24.22 5.71
N LEU A 505 19.24 25.48 5.67
CA LEU A 505 18.53 26.12 6.79
C LEU A 505 17.21 25.42 7.14
N ILE A 506 16.43 24.99 6.15
CA ILE A 506 15.17 24.27 6.38
C ILE A 506 15.43 22.84 6.88
N PHE A 507 16.50 22.17 6.43
CA PHE A 507 16.92 20.87 6.99
C PHE A 507 17.23 20.97 8.49
N PHE A 508 17.93 22.02 8.92
CA PHE A 508 18.16 22.29 10.35
C PHE A 508 16.86 22.61 11.11
N PHE A 509 15.93 23.34 10.49
CA PHE A 509 14.64 23.68 11.08
C PHE A 509 13.74 22.44 11.28
N LEU A 510 13.70 21.53 10.30
CA LEU A 510 12.86 20.33 10.31
C LEU A 510 13.34 19.25 11.28
N LYS A 511 14.59 19.29 11.73
CA LYS A 511 15.10 18.35 12.76
C LYS A 511 14.59 18.66 14.18
N GLY A 512 13.89 19.77 14.39
CA GLY A 512 13.17 20.04 15.64
C GLY A 512 14.08 20.13 16.89
N GLN A 513 15.37 20.39 16.72
CA GLN A 513 16.35 20.55 17.80
C GLN A 513 16.99 21.94 17.72
N CYS A 514 17.27 22.54 18.87
CA CYS A 514 18.05 23.78 18.96
C CYS A 514 19.52 23.44 18.74
N PHE A 515 20.16 24.06 17.73
CA PHE A 515 21.58 23.89 17.45
C PHE A 515 22.37 25.09 17.95
N THR A 516 23.48 24.81 18.62
CA THR A 516 24.49 25.80 19.00
C THR A 516 25.40 26.14 17.82
N ARG A 517 26.08 27.30 17.90
CA ARG A 517 27.02 27.76 16.87
C ARG A 517 28.14 26.74 16.59
N ASP A 518 28.60 26.03 17.61
CA ASP A 518 29.69 25.06 17.47
C ASP A 518 29.23 23.75 16.83
N GLU A 519 27.98 23.32 17.06
CA GLU A 519 27.38 22.15 16.40
C GLU A 519 27.16 22.37 14.89
N ILE A 520 26.81 23.60 14.51
CA ILE A 520 26.71 24.00 13.09
C ILE A 520 28.09 24.02 12.42
N LEU A 521 29.13 24.43 13.16
CA LEU A 521 30.51 24.43 12.65
C LEU A 521 31.08 23.00 12.54
N GLN A 522 30.70 22.09 13.44
CA GLN A 522 31.11 20.67 13.38
C GLN A 522 30.37 19.85 12.32
N SER A 523 29.20 20.30 11.88
CA SER A 523 28.45 19.70 10.75
C SER A 523 28.87 20.25 9.38
N GLN A 524 29.90 21.12 9.33
CA GLN A 524 30.55 21.56 8.09
C GLN A 524 30.96 20.43 7.14
N PRO A 525 31.46 19.25 7.57
CA PRO A 525 31.81 18.17 6.65
C PRO A 525 30.58 17.60 5.94
N GLU A 526 29.45 17.42 6.65
CA GLU A 526 28.20 16.91 6.08
C GLU A 526 27.56 17.92 5.11
N ILE A 527 27.59 19.21 5.47
CA ILE A 527 27.16 20.30 4.59
C ILE A 527 28.09 20.44 3.38
N SER A 528 29.40 20.25 3.56
CA SER A 528 30.40 20.29 2.49
C SER A 528 30.25 19.11 1.54
N ILE A 529 29.92 17.91 2.01
CA ILE A 529 29.61 16.75 1.17
C ILE A 529 28.34 17.00 0.33
N ILE A 530 27.33 17.69 0.90
CA ILE A 530 26.12 18.10 0.16
C ILE A 530 26.44 19.21 -0.87
N ALA A 531 27.36 20.13 -0.53
CA ALA A 531 27.79 21.23 -1.40
C ALA A 531 28.81 20.81 -2.48
N GLU A 532 29.66 19.82 -2.22
CA GLU A 532 30.66 19.28 -3.15
C GLU A 532 29.98 18.43 -4.25
N ASN A 533 28.87 17.78 -3.92
CA ASN A 533 27.99 17.14 -4.91
C ASN A 533 27.13 18.15 -5.72
N GLY A 534 27.17 19.44 -5.37
CA GLY A 534 26.49 20.54 -6.05
C GLY A 534 27.48 21.64 -6.45
N HIS A 535 28.34 21.32 -7.41
CA HIS A 535 29.36 22.16 -8.06
C HIS A 535 29.51 23.65 -7.59
N GLY A 536 30.64 23.95 -6.94
CA GLY A 536 31.50 25.07 -7.34
C GLY A 536 31.34 26.46 -6.70
N ARG A 537 31.03 26.60 -5.40
CA ARG A 537 31.12 27.91 -4.71
C ARG A 537 31.85 27.86 -3.37
N THR A 538 32.61 28.92 -3.07
CA THR A 538 33.50 29.00 -1.91
C THR A 538 32.82 29.58 -0.65
N PRO A 539 33.27 29.22 0.57
CA PRO A 539 32.64 29.59 1.85
C PRO A 539 32.43 31.09 2.11
N VAL A 540 33.24 31.96 1.50
CA VAL A 540 33.14 33.43 1.65
C VAL A 540 31.84 33.97 1.04
N GLN A 541 31.39 33.39 -0.08
CA GLN A 541 30.16 33.79 -0.77
C GLN A 541 28.90 33.45 0.03
N CYS A 542 28.96 32.46 0.91
CA CYS A 542 27.89 32.10 1.83
C CYS A 542 27.69 33.13 2.95
N ARG A 543 28.77 33.78 3.40
CA ARG A 543 28.74 34.75 4.52
C ARG A 543 28.11 36.09 4.14
N GLU A 544 28.41 36.59 2.94
CA GLU A 544 27.79 37.82 2.42
C GLU A 544 26.29 37.65 2.11
N SER A 545 25.91 36.43 1.70
CA SER A 545 24.52 36.05 1.46
C SER A 545 23.72 36.05 2.77
N TYR A 546 24.32 35.61 3.88
CA TYR A 546 23.70 35.61 5.21
C TYR A 546 23.38 37.02 5.73
N GLU A 547 24.31 37.97 5.62
CA GLU A 547 24.08 39.37 6.06
C GLU A 547 23.03 40.11 5.20
N LYS A 548 22.95 39.79 3.91
CA LYS A 548 21.87 40.29 3.02
C LYS A 548 20.49 39.75 3.42
N ILE A 549 20.43 38.48 3.83
CA ILE A 549 19.18 37.82 4.25
C ILE A 549 18.69 38.40 5.58
N LYS A 550 19.58 38.66 6.55
CA LYS A 550 19.24 39.31 7.83
C LYS A 550 18.52 40.65 7.62
N LYS A 551 18.99 41.47 6.68
CA LYS A 551 18.36 42.77 6.33
C LYS A 551 17.03 42.63 5.57
N LEU A 552 16.89 41.62 4.71
CA LEU A 552 15.68 41.39 3.92
C LEU A 552 14.53 40.78 4.73
N TRP A 553 14.84 39.97 5.74
CA TRP A 553 13.84 39.28 6.55
C TRP A 553 13.20 40.21 7.60
N VAL A 554 13.99 41.07 8.27
CA VAL A 554 13.49 42.10 9.21
C VAL A 554 12.46 43.05 8.56
N LYS A 555 12.57 43.27 7.25
CA LYS A 555 11.67 44.15 6.49
C LYS A 555 10.34 43.50 6.07
N ARG A 556 10.21 42.17 6.13
CA ARG A 556 9.07 41.41 5.57
C ARG A 556 8.20 40.69 6.60
N THR A 557 8.71 40.40 7.80
CA THR A 557 7.97 39.56 8.77
C THR A 557 7.48 40.28 10.03
N CYS A 558 7.65 41.60 10.18
CA CYS A 558 7.26 42.34 11.39
C CYS A 558 7.71 41.66 12.71
N VAL A 559 8.85 40.95 12.69
CA VAL A 559 9.46 40.36 13.89
C VAL A 559 10.46 41.37 14.45
N LYS A 560 10.20 41.89 15.66
CA LYS A 560 11.21 42.58 16.44
C LYS A 560 12.11 41.54 17.11
N TRP A 561 13.40 41.59 16.80
CA TRP A 561 14.42 40.90 17.58
C TRP A 561 14.61 41.67 18.90
N SER A 562 14.49 41.01 20.04
CA SER A 562 15.11 41.49 21.28
C SER A 562 16.54 40.94 21.34
N ASP A 563 17.47 41.75 21.85
CA ASP A 563 18.90 41.39 21.93
C ASP A 563 19.21 40.27 22.94
N ASP A 564 18.19 39.71 23.61
CA ASP A 564 18.32 38.53 24.44
C ASP A 564 17.94 37.27 23.65
N ASN A 565 18.87 36.32 23.60
CA ASN A 565 18.98 35.15 22.72
C ASN A 565 17.87 34.07 22.81
N PHE A 566 16.60 34.44 22.92
CA PHE A 566 15.49 33.49 22.85
C PHE A 566 14.34 33.99 21.96
N ILE A 567 13.86 33.11 21.08
CA ILE A 567 12.64 33.34 20.29
C ILE A 567 11.46 32.82 21.10
N HIS A 568 10.59 33.71 21.57
CA HIS A 568 9.25 33.37 22.06
C HIS A 568 8.22 33.56 20.94
N TRP A 569 7.36 32.56 20.74
CA TRP A 569 6.24 32.61 19.77
C TRP A 569 4.91 32.81 20.50
N TYR A 570 4.10 33.76 20.03
CA TYR A 570 2.67 33.92 20.36
C TYR A 570 1.80 33.41 19.22
#